data_AF-A0A4S2LS43-F1
#
_entry.id   AF-A0A4S2LS43-F1
#
_cell.length_a   1.000
_cell.length_b   1.000
_cell.length_c   1.000
_cell.angle_alpha   90.00
_cell.angle_beta   90.00
_cell.angle_gamma   90.00
#
_symmetry.space_group_name_H-M   'P 1'
#
loop_
_entity.id
_entity.type
_entity.pdbx_description
1 polymer ?
#
loop_
_entity_poly.entity_id
_entity_poly.type
_entity_poly.pdbx_seq_one_letter_code
_entity_poly.pdbx_strand_id
1 'polypeptide(L)'
;MFMLEYSIAVQNAELERLKELAESEEKKLNMAEQCLEQDAALFDEFLKDNDKSSIEAITNAEQEARRRSAMIDEIRQLSVQQQKLTAENNRLRSVVQEYRGYKLFLECLVPEPHRSGRQIIRQERRLAKEKAREEARRKLTVQLPLSGMFELCAEADNSVLERHHQELKESIRVEEEKSKDFSVTSQDFVGFEKKGQEAVLQELHNHIGEVYRTCIQKPDASLSSLQLLSEIESKMIALLQQISELPEGAVKAALHARERKHRLDVKERRRQEQQKHQEERLRKTLERAQAEPKMMHGRKIVARSEPPKMSKDDSKDLEALAKEEEEMRVLFG
;
A
#
# COMPACT_ATOMS: atom_id res chain seq x y z
N MET A 1 -15.14 -43.02 61.91
CA MET A 1 -16.19 -42.17 61.29
C MET A 1 -15.64 -40.82 60.85
N PHE A 2 -15.06 -40.00 61.74
CA PHE A 2 -14.55 -38.64 61.45
C PHE A 2 -13.66 -38.45 60.20
N MET A 3 -12.68 -39.33 59.95
CA MET A 3 -11.78 -39.18 58.80
C MET A 3 -12.52 -39.30 57.46
N LEU A 4 -13.58 -40.12 57.42
CA LEU A 4 -14.38 -40.34 56.23
C LEU A 4 -15.32 -39.16 55.98
N GLU A 5 -15.94 -38.63 57.03
CA GLU A 5 -16.77 -37.41 56.98
C GLU A 5 -15.94 -36.18 56.57
N TYR A 6 -14.73 -36.03 57.10
CA TYR A 6 -13.81 -34.96 56.71
C TYR A 6 -13.39 -35.09 55.24
N SER A 7 -13.06 -36.30 54.79
CA SER A 7 -12.72 -36.56 53.38
C SER A 7 -13.89 -36.24 52.44
N ILE A 8 -15.11 -36.58 52.82
CA ILE A 8 -16.32 -36.27 52.03
C ILE A 8 -16.56 -34.76 52.01
N ALA A 9 -16.40 -34.07 53.14
CA ALA A 9 -16.56 -32.61 53.21
C ALA A 9 -15.53 -31.88 52.32
N VAL A 10 -14.27 -32.31 52.34
CA VAL A 10 -13.22 -31.76 51.46
C VAL A 10 -13.52 -32.07 49.99
N GLN A 11 -13.95 -33.29 49.67
CA GLN A 11 -14.34 -33.64 48.30
C GLN A 11 -15.54 -32.83 47.82
N ASN A 12 -16.56 -32.61 48.64
CA ASN A 12 -17.73 -31.81 48.29
C ASN A 12 -17.38 -30.34 48.09
N ALA A 13 -16.51 -29.77 48.93
CA ALA A 13 -16.03 -28.39 48.77
C ALA A 13 -15.21 -28.22 47.49
N GLU A 14 -14.35 -29.19 47.15
CA GLU A 14 -13.62 -29.18 45.89
C GLU A 14 -14.56 -29.35 44.69
N LEU A 15 -15.63 -30.14 44.83
CA LEU A 15 -16.64 -30.36 43.80
C LEU A 15 -17.46 -29.09 43.53
N GLU A 16 -17.83 -28.33 44.58
CA GLU A 16 -18.47 -27.02 44.40
C GLU A 16 -17.53 -26.00 43.74
N ARG A 17 -16.25 -25.94 44.15
CA ARG A 17 -15.25 -25.09 43.50
C ARG A 17 -15.12 -25.39 42.00
N LEU A 18 -15.06 -26.68 41.63
CA LEU A 18 -14.98 -27.10 40.23
C LEU A 18 -16.25 -26.78 39.44
N LYS A 19 -17.44 -26.88 40.08
CA LYS A 19 -18.71 -26.46 39.47
C LYS A 19 -18.74 -24.96 39.18
N GLU A 20 -18.36 -24.13 40.14
CA GLU A 20 -18.30 -22.67 39.94
C GLU A 20 -17.30 -22.30 38.84
N LEU A 21 -16.14 -22.97 38.80
CA LEU A 21 -15.16 -22.77 37.74
C LEU A 21 -15.76 -23.14 36.38
N ALA A 22 -16.40 -24.32 36.28
CA ALA A 22 -17.04 -24.78 35.05
C ALA A 22 -18.15 -23.82 34.58
N GLU A 23 -19.02 -23.34 35.47
CA GLU A 23 -20.06 -22.36 35.12
C GLU A 23 -19.46 -21.03 34.64
N SER A 24 -18.36 -20.59 35.26
CA SER A 24 -17.68 -19.35 34.86
C SER A 24 -17.00 -19.50 33.49
N GLU A 25 -16.47 -20.68 33.16
CA GLU A 25 -15.88 -21.00 31.87
C GLU A 25 -16.96 -21.16 30.80
N GLU A 26 -18.07 -21.83 31.10
CA GLU A 26 -19.22 -21.98 30.21
C GLU A 26 -19.82 -20.62 29.83
N LYS A 27 -19.97 -19.69 30.78
CA LYS A 27 -20.40 -18.31 30.48
C LYS A 27 -19.44 -17.60 29.55
N LYS A 28 -18.13 -17.75 29.74
CA LYS A 28 -17.12 -17.14 28.85
C LYS A 28 -17.18 -17.75 27.45
N LEU A 29 -17.36 -19.07 27.35
CA LEU A 29 -17.52 -19.78 26.08
C LEU A 29 -18.78 -19.31 25.35
N ASN A 30 -19.93 -19.23 26.02
CA ASN A 30 -21.18 -18.77 25.41
C ASN A 30 -21.08 -17.32 24.90
N MET A 31 -20.41 -16.42 25.65
CA MET A 31 -20.18 -15.06 25.18
C MET A 31 -19.26 -15.03 23.95
N ALA A 32 -18.21 -15.85 23.94
CA ALA A 32 -17.32 -15.96 22.79
C ALA A 32 -18.04 -16.55 21.56
N GLU A 33 -18.91 -17.54 21.76
CA GLU A 33 -19.73 -18.13 20.69
C GLU A 33 -20.69 -17.11 20.08
N GLN A 34 -21.40 -16.34 20.91
CA GLN A 34 -22.27 -15.25 20.43
C GLN A 34 -21.51 -14.16 19.66
N CYS A 35 -20.31 -13.78 20.11
CA CYS A 35 -19.48 -12.83 19.38
C CYS A 35 -19.09 -13.39 18.01
N LEU A 36 -18.70 -14.67 17.94
CA LEU A 36 -18.34 -15.32 16.67
C LEU A 36 -19.54 -15.46 15.73
N GLU A 37 -20.73 -15.74 16.25
CA GLU A 37 -21.96 -15.75 15.45
C GLU A 37 -22.30 -14.37 14.87
N GLN A 38 -22.15 -13.31 15.67
CA GLN A 38 -22.36 -11.93 15.21
C GLN A 38 -21.33 -11.54 14.14
N ASP A 39 -20.06 -11.85 14.36
CA ASP A 39 -19.00 -11.60 13.38
C ASP A 39 -19.28 -12.36 12.08
N ALA A 40 -19.70 -13.63 12.15
CA ALA A 40 -20.07 -14.42 10.99
C ALA A 40 -21.24 -13.81 10.20
N ALA A 41 -22.28 -13.32 10.90
CA ALA A 41 -23.41 -12.64 10.27
C ALA A 41 -22.99 -11.33 9.57
N LEU A 42 -22.11 -10.55 10.20
CA LEU A 42 -21.56 -9.32 9.61
C LEU A 42 -20.70 -9.62 8.38
N PHE A 43 -19.92 -10.70 8.40
CA PHE A 43 -19.15 -11.14 7.24
C PHE A 43 -20.05 -11.55 6.07
N ASP A 44 -21.14 -12.27 6.33
CA ASP A 44 -22.10 -12.64 5.28
C ASP A 44 -22.81 -11.43 4.66
N GLU A 45 -23.15 -10.42 5.47
CA GLU A 45 -23.68 -9.14 4.97
C GLU A 45 -22.65 -8.39 4.14
N PHE A 46 -21.41 -8.31 4.61
CA PHE A 46 -20.31 -7.70 3.87
C PHE A 46 -20.07 -8.35 2.50
N LEU A 47 -20.11 -9.69 2.43
CA LEU A 47 -19.96 -10.41 1.17
C LEU A 47 -21.11 -10.10 0.20
N LYS A 48 -22.36 -10.05 0.68
CA LYS A 48 -23.52 -9.69 -0.15
C LYS A 48 -23.41 -8.27 -0.70
N ASP A 49 -23.00 -7.32 0.13
CA ASP A 49 -22.82 -5.92 -0.28
C ASP A 49 -21.66 -5.77 -1.26
N ASN A 50 -20.58 -6.53 -1.06
CA ASN A 50 -19.44 -6.53 -1.97
C ASN A 50 -19.80 -7.13 -3.34
N ASP A 51 -20.50 -8.26 -3.36
CA ASP A 51 -20.98 -8.90 -4.59
C ASP A 51 -21.94 -7.96 -5.33
N LYS A 52 -22.86 -7.33 -4.61
CA LYS A 52 -23.81 -6.37 -5.19
C LYS A 52 -23.10 -5.16 -5.80
N SER A 53 -22.18 -4.54 -5.05
CA SER A 53 -21.39 -3.40 -5.51
C SER A 53 -20.52 -3.77 -6.72
N SER A 54 -19.94 -4.96 -6.72
CA SER A 54 -19.13 -5.48 -7.83
C SER A 54 -19.97 -5.73 -9.08
N ILE A 55 -21.17 -6.29 -8.95
CA ILE A 55 -22.12 -6.46 -10.06
C ILE A 55 -22.58 -5.10 -10.60
N GLU A 56 -22.90 -4.15 -9.73
CA GLU A 56 -23.27 -2.78 -10.12
C GLU A 56 -22.12 -2.08 -10.87
N ALA A 57 -20.87 -2.23 -10.41
CA ALA A 57 -19.70 -1.70 -11.10
C ALA A 57 -19.50 -2.33 -12.50
N ILE A 58 -19.65 -3.66 -12.62
CA ILE A 58 -19.53 -4.38 -13.89
C ILE A 58 -20.63 -3.94 -14.85
N THR A 59 -21.88 -3.91 -14.40
CA THR A 59 -23.03 -3.54 -15.26
C THR A 59 -22.94 -2.09 -15.74
N ASN A 60 -22.50 -1.16 -14.88
CA ASN A 60 -22.25 0.23 -15.27
C ASN A 60 -21.13 0.33 -16.31
N ALA A 61 -20.02 -0.38 -16.11
CA ALA A 61 -18.91 -0.42 -17.07
C ALA A 61 -19.35 -1.02 -18.42
N GLU A 62 -20.15 -2.08 -18.42
CA GLU A 62 -20.73 -2.65 -19.63
C GLU A 62 -21.68 -1.66 -20.33
N GLN A 63 -22.51 -0.94 -19.58
CA GLN A 63 -23.44 0.04 -20.14
C GLN A 63 -22.67 1.22 -20.77
N GLU A 64 -21.62 1.70 -20.13
CA GLU A 64 -20.71 2.72 -20.69
C GLU A 64 -19.98 2.22 -21.94
N ALA A 65 -19.48 0.99 -21.93
CA ALA A 65 -18.86 0.38 -23.11
C ALA A 65 -19.83 0.28 -24.30
N ARG A 66 -21.10 -0.08 -24.04
CA ARG A 66 -22.15 -0.10 -25.08
C ARG A 66 -22.44 1.29 -25.64
N ARG A 67 -22.60 2.31 -24.77
CA ARG A 67 -22.81 3.71 -25.20
C ARG A 67 -21.64 4.21 -26.04
N ARG A 68 -20.40 3.93 -25.61
CA ARG A 68 -19.18 4.27 -26.35
C ARG A 68 -19.15 3.58 -27.72
N SER A 69 -19.47 2.29 -27.80
CA SER A 69 -19.52 1.57 -29.08
C SER A 69 -20.55 2.17 -30.03
N ALA A 70 -21.75 2.51 -29.54
CA ALA A 70 -22.80 3.13 -30.35
C ALA A 70 -22.37 4.50 -30.91
N MET A 71 -21.73 5.34 -30.08
CA MET A 71 -21.22 6.64 -30.51
C MET A 71 -20.10 6.48 -31.57
N ILE A 72 -19.23 5.49 -31.42
CA ILE A 72 -18.19 5.18 -32.42
C ILE A 72 -18.81 4.79 -33.76
N ASP A 73 -19.87 3.98 -33.74
CA ASP A 73 -20.55 3.57 -34.96
C ASP A 73 -21.29 4.74 -35.63
N GLU A 74 -21.87 5.66 -34.86
CA GLU A 74 -22.44 6.91 -35.39
C GLU A 74 -21.36 7.81 -36.03
N ILE A 75 -20.22 7.99 -35.36
CA ILE A 75 -19.07 8.73 -35.90
C ILE A 75 -18.59 8.10 -37.21
N ARG A 76 -18.53 6.75 -37.28
CA ARG A 76 -18.17 6.04 -38.52
C ARG A 76 -19.18 6.31 -39.63
N GLN A 77 -20.49 6.26 -39.34
CA GLN A 77 -21.53 6.55 -40.32
C GLN A 77 -21.43 7.98 -40.86
N LEU A 78 -21.26 8.97 -39.97
CA LEU A 78 -21.08 10.37 -40.34
C LEU A 78 -19.79 10.57 -41.17
N SER A 79 -18.70 9.89 -40.81
CA SER A 79 -17.44 9.94 -41.56
C SER A 79 -17.61 9.40 -42.98
N VAL A 80 -18.37 8.32 -43.16
CA VAL A 80 -18.69 7.78 -44.50
C VAL A 80 -19.55 8.77 -45.29
N GLN A 81 -20.54 9.41 -44.67
CA GLN A 81 -21.35 10.44 -45.34
C GLN A 81 -20.50 11.64 -45.76
N GLN A 82 -19.58 12.09 -44.91
CA GLN A 82 -18.64 13.17 -45.20
C GLN A 82 -17.77 12.82 -46.41
N GLN A 83 -17.25 11.60 -46.49
CA GLN A 83 -16.47 11.14 -47.64
C GLN A 83 -17.29 11.14 -48.93
N LYS A 84 -18.56 10.68 -48.89
CA LYS A 84 -19.46 10.71 -50.04
C LYS A 84 -19.69 12.13 -50.55
N LEU A 85 -20.04 13.06 -49.66
CA LEU A 85 -20.24 14.47 -50.03
C LEU A 85 -18.96 15.11 -50.56
N THR A 86 -17.81 14.76 -49.99
CA THR A 86 -16.50 15.26 -50.46
C THR A 86 -16.21 14.77 -51.88
N ALA A 87 -16.45 13.48 -52.16
CA ALA A 87 -16.29 12.92 -53.49
C ALA A 87 -17.24 13.56 -54.51
N GLU A 88 -18.50 13.79 -54.13
CA GLU A 88 -19.48 14.49 -54.97
C GLU A 88 -19.06 15.93 -55.25
N ASN A 89 -18.56 16.66 -54.24
CA ASN A 89 -18.07 18.03 -54.43
C ASN A 89 -16.89 18.06 -55.42
N ASN A 90 -15.95 17.12 -55.30
CA ASN A 90 -14.83 17.00 -56.22
C ASN A 90 -15.29 16.67 -57.64
N ARG A 91 -16.27 15.78 -57.81
CA ARG A 91 -16.88 15.48 -59.11
C ARG A 91 -17.49 16.73 -59.73
N LEU A 92 -18.31 17.46 -58.96
CA LEU A 92 -18.96 18.69 -59.42
C LEU A 92 -17.94 19.78 -59.78
N ARG A 93 -16.85 19.90 -59.01
CA ARG A 93 -15.75 20.83 -59.32
C ARG A 93 -15.09 20.51 -60.67
N SER A 94 -14.79 19.23 -60.95
CA SER A 94 -14.24 18.80 -62.24
C SER A 94 -15.19 19.14 -63.39
N VAL A 95 -16.47 18.80 -63.25
CA VAL A 95 -17.51 19.11 -64.25
C VAL A 95 -17.60 20.62 -64.51
N VAL A 96 -17.56 21.44 -63.47
CA VAL A 96 -17.54 22.91 -63.61
C VAL A 96 -16.29 23.39 -64.35
N GLN A 97 -15.13 22.76 -64.12
CA GLN A 97 -13.89 23.08 -64.81
C GLN A 97 -13.95 22.75 -66.31
N GLU A 98 -14.53 21.59 -66.67
CA GLU A 98 -14.75 21.20 -68.07
C GLU A 98 -15.67 22.20 -68.79
N TYR A 99 -16.81 22.56 -68.19
CA TYR A 99 -17.70 23.56 -68.77
C TYR A 99 -17.06 24.95 -68.87
N ARG A 100 -16.19 25.33 -67.94
CA ARG A 100 -15.38 26.56 -68.06
C ARG A 100 -14.44 26.47 -69.25
N GLY A 101 -13.79 25.32 -69.46
CA GLY A 101 -12.96 25.06 -70.64
C GLY A 101 -13.73 25.18 -71.95
N TYR A 102 -14.88 24.50 -72.06
CA TYR A 102 -15.74 24.59 -73.25
C TYR A 102 -16.20 26.02 -73.52
N LYS A 103 -16.57 26.76 -72.47
CA LYS A 103 -16.93 28.17 -72.59
C LYS A 103 -15.77 28.99 -73.17
N LEU A 104 -14.55 28.83 -72.65
CA LEU A 104 -13.38 29.55 -73.14
C LEU A 104 -13.08 29.21 -74.60
N PHE A 105 -13.15 27.93 -74.97
CA PHE A 105 -12.97 27.48 -76.35
C PHE A 105 -13.99 28.13 -77.30
N LEU A 106 -15.28 28.08 -76.94
CA LEU A 106 -16.34 28.72 -77.73
C LEU A 106 -16.15 30.24 -77.81
N GLU A 107 -15.58 30.88 -76.78
CA GLU A 107 -15.24 32.31 -76.81
C GLU A 107 -14.08 32.63 -77.74
N CYS A 108 -13.13 31.72 -77.96
CA CYS A 108 -12.04 31.88 -78.92
C CYS A 108 -12.47 31.72 -80.37
N LEU A 109 -13.54 30.96 -80.64
CA LEU A 109 -14.08 30.79 -81.99
C LEU A 109 -14.86 32.01 -82.51
N VAL A 110 -15.17 32.99 -81.65
CA VAL A 110 -15.89 34.20 -82.05
C VAL A 110 -14.90 35.24 -82.61
N PRO A 111 -15.02 35.67 -83.87
CA PRO A 111 -14.14 36.67 -84.46
C PRO A 111 -14.30 38.07 -83.83
N GLU A 112 -13.22 38.86 -83.82
CA GLU A 112 -13.30 40.30 -83.54
C GLU A 112 -13.97 41.03 -84.71
N PRO A 113 -14.79 42.09 -84.50
CA PRO A 113 -15.00 42.88 -83.26
C PRO A 113 -16.14 42.38 -82.34
N HIS A 114 -16.85 41.32 -82.73
CA HIS A 114 -18.02 40.84 -82.00
C HIS A 114 -17.69 40.19 -80.65
N ARG A 115 -16.47 39.66 -80.49
CA ARG A 115 -15.98 39.10 -79.23
C ARG A 115 -15.76 40.19 -78.17
N SER A 116 -15.06 41.27 -78.50
CA SER A 116 -14.83 42.42 -77.60
C SER A 116 -16.13 43.10 -77.16
N GLY A 117 -17.06 43.35 -78.10
CA GLY A 117 -18.37 43.91 -77.76
C GLY A 117 -19.19 43.02 -76.81
N ARG A 118 -19.16 41.69 -77.02
CA ARG A 118 -19.85 40.74 -76.11
C ARG A 118 -19.18 40.66 -74.73
N GLN A 119 -17.87 40.84 -74.63
CA GLN A 119 -17.17 40.85 -73.34
C GLN A 119 -17.55 42.06 -72.49
N ILE A 120 -17.62 43.26 -73.07
CA ILE A 120 -18.04 44.48 -72.36
C ILE A 120 -19.46 44.34 -71.83
N ILE A 121 -20.41 43.93 -72.68
CA ILE A 121 -21.81 43.71 -72.27
C ILE A 121 -21.91 42.65 -71.17
N ARG A 122 -21.08 41.59 -71.23
CA ARG A 122 -21.06 40.55 -70.18
C ARG A 122 -20.46 41.06 -68.87
N GLN A 123 -19.41 41.89 -68.93
CA GLN A 123 -18.82 42.51 -67.74
C GLN A 123 -19.80 43.48 -67.09
N GLU A 124 -20.48 44.33 -67.87
CA GLU A 124 -21.55 45.21 -67.38
C GLU A 124 -22.69 44.41 -66.76
N ARG A 125 -23.12 43.31 -67.40
CA ARG A 125 -24.13 42.41 -66.81
C ARG A 125 -23.65 41.71 -65.54
N ARG A 126 -22.36 41.38 -65.42
CA ARG A 126 -21.78 40.80 -64.20
C ARG A 126 -21.74 41.82 -63.07
N LEU A 127 -21.24 43.02 -63.34
CA LEU A 127 -21.23 44.13 -62.39
C LEU A 127 -22.65 44.52 -61.98
N ALA A 128 -23.61 44.53 -62.91
CA ALA A 128 -25.02 44.76 -62.60
C ALA A 128 -25.62 43.63 -61.75
N LYS A 129 -25.25 42.36 -62.00
CA LYS A 129 -25.68 41.23 -61.15
C LYS A 129 -25.04 41.24 -59.76
N GLU A 130 -23.78 41.66 -59.64
CA GLU A 130 -23.10 41.83 -58.35
C GLU A 130 -23.71 42.98 -57.58
N LYS A 131 -23.90 44.15 -58.22
CA LYS A 131 -24.65 45.27 -57.64
C LYS A 131 -26.07 44.86 -57.24
N ALA A 132 -26.79 44.11 -58.08
CA ALA A 132 -28.12 43.60 -57.75
C ALA A 132 -28.09 42.56 -56.61
N ARG A 133 -27.03 41.74 -56.49
CA ARG A 133 -26.83 40.83 -55.35
C ARG A 133 -26.50 41.58 -54.07
N GLU A 134 -25.66 42.61 -54.14
CA GLU A 134 -25.38 43.49 -53.02
C GLU A 134 -26.61 44.29 -52.62
N GLU A 135 -27.37 44.81 -53.58
CA GLU A 135 -28.64 45.47 -53.33
C GLU A 135 -29.68 44.50 -52.80
N ALA A 136 -29.72 43.25 -53.25
CA ALA A 136 -30.60 42.23 -52.68
C ALA A 136 -30.17 41.86 -51.26
N ARG A 137 -28.86 41.79 -50.97
CA ARG A 137 -28.33 41.65 -49.61
C ARG A 137 -28.72 42.85 -48.76
N ARG A 138 -28.55 44.07 -49.25
CA ARG A 138 -28.94 45.32 -48.58
C ARG A 138 -30.46 45.42 -48.40
N LYS A 139 -31.27 44.97 -49.37
CA LYS A 139 -32.74 44.91 -49.28
C LYS A 139 -33.20 43.84 -48.29
N LEU A 140 -32.51 42.71 -48.19
CA LEU A 140 -32.70 41.73 -47.11
C LEU A 140 -32.35 42.34 -45.74
N THR A 141 -31.41 43.29 -45.70
CA THR A 141 -31.10 44.10 -44.50
C THR A 141 -32.14 45.21 -44.23
N VAL A 142 -32.79 45.76 -45.27
CA VAL A 142 -33.65 46.97 -45.17
C VAL A 142 -35.17 46.67 -45.15
N GLN A 143 -35.62 45.49 -45.58
CA GLN A 143 -37.05 45.10 -45.54
C GLN A 143 -37.53 44.56 -44.19
N LEU A 144 -36.65 44.33 -43.20
CA LEU A 144 -37.11 44.13 -41.83
C LEU A 144 -37.55 45.50 -41.27
N PRO A 145 -38.76 45.65 -40.70
CA PRO A 145 -39.11 46.86 -39.96
C PRO A 145 -38.23 46.91 -38.69
N LEU A 146 -37.12 47.63 -38.82
CA LEU A 146 -36.01 47.80 -37.89
C LEU A 146 -36.30 48.78 -36.73
N SER A 147 -37.54 49.23 -36.55
CA SER A 147 -37.87 50.28 -35.56
C SER A 147 -38.82 49.83 -34.45
N GLY A 148 -39.23 48.56 -34.40
CA GLY A 148 -40.04 48.03 -33.29
C GLY A 148 -39.69 46.59 -32.91
N MET A 149 -39.32 45.78 -33.90
CA MET A 149 -38.74 44.46 -33.65
C MET A 149 -37.26 44.51 -33.29
N PHE A 150 -36.51 45.50 -33.76
CA PHE A 150 -35.08 45.63 -33.43
C PHE A 150 -34.84 46.26 -32.06
N GLU A 151 -35.75 47.02 -31.47
CA GLU A 151 -35.60 47.39 -30.05
C GLU A 151 -35.82 46.17 -29.16
N LEU A 152 -36.90 45.40 -29.37
CA LEU A 152 -37.15 44.16 -28.63
C LEU A 152 -36.12 43.05 -28.90
N CYS A 153 -35.68 42.85 -30.15
CA CYS A 153 -34.62 41.87 -30.46
C CYS A 153 -33.23 42.38 -30.15
N ALA A 154 -32.88 43.66 -30.28
CA ALA A 154 -31.57 44.14 -29.85
C ALA A 154 -31.49 44.25 -28.33
N GLU A 155 -32.58 44.52 -27.62
CA GLU A 155 -32.65 44.37 -26.16
C GLU A 155 -32.58 42.90 -25.76
N ALA A 156 -33.27 42.00 -26.49
CA ALA A 156 -33.14 40.56 -26.24
C ALA A 156 -31.72 40.06 -26.55
N ASP A 157 -31.12 40.43 -27.68
CA ASP A 157 -29.78 40.04 -28.10
C ASP A 157 -28.71 40.71 -27.23
N ASN A 158 -28.88 41.96 -26.80
CA ASN A 158 -28.03 42.59 -25.78
C ASN A 158 -28.21 41.90 -24.44
N SER A 159 -29.42 41.50 -24.03
CA SER A 159 -29.62 40.73 -22.80
C SER A 159 -29.02 39.32 -22.89
N VAL A 160 -29.01 38.71 -24.08
CA VAL A 160 -28.37 37.42 -24.36
C VAL A 160 -26.85 37.59 -24.35
N LEU A 161 -26.31 38.64 -24.95
CA LEU A 161 -24.88 38.97 -24.89
C LEU A 161 -24.44 39.30 -23.47
N GLU A 162 -25.24 40.06 -22.73
CA GLU A 162 -24.99 40.38 -21.33
C GLU A 162 -25.05 39.13 -20.45
N ARG A 163 -26.03 38.24 -20.68
CA ARG A 163 -26.09 36.94 -20.01
C ARG A 163 -24.89 36.06 -20.37
N HIS A 164 -24.52 35.94 -21.64
CA HIS A 164 -23.33 35.18 -22.04
C HIS A 164 -22.04 35.81 -21.52
N HIS A 165 -21.97 37.13 -21.41
CA HIS A 165 -20.82 37.82 -20.84
C HIS A 165 -20.76 37.63 -19.32
N GLN A 166 -21.90 37.59 -18.63
CA GLN A 166 -21.98 37.22 -17.22
C GLN A 166 -21.63 35.74 -17.00
N GLU A 167 -22.11 34.83 -17.84
CA GLU A 167 -21.78 33.40 -17.82
C GLU A 167 -20.29 33.17 -18.09
N LEU A 168 -19.71 33.85 -19.08
CA LEU A 168 -18.27 33.77 -19.37
C LEU A 168 -17.45 34.37 -18.23
N LYS A 169 -17.90 35.45 -17.61
CA LYS A 169 -17.23 36.01 -16.41
C LYS A 169 -17.28 35.06 -15.23
N GLU A 170 -18.43 34.45 -14.97
CA GLU A 170 -18.56 33.48 -13.88
C GLU A 170 -17.78 32.20 -14.19
N SER A 171 -17.76 31.76 -15.46
CA SER A 171 -16.94 30.62 -15.89
C SER A 171 -15.45 30.91 -15.76
N ILE A 172 -14.99 32.12 -16.13
CA ILE A 172 -13.61 32.57 -15.91
C ILE A 172 -13.31 32.60 -14.41
N ARG A 173 -14.21 33.15 -13.59
CA ARG A 173 -14.04 33.22 -12.14
C ARG A 173 -13.97 31.83 -11.50
N VAL A 174 -14.85 30.91 -11.90
CA VAL A 174 -14.84 29.52 -11.44
C VAL A 174 -13.58 28.80 -11.92
N GLU A 175 -13.10 29.05 -13.14
CA GLU A 175 -11.85 28.49 -13.65
C GLU A 175 -10.62 29.08 -12.95
N GLU A 176 -10.67 30.36 -12.55
CA GLU A 176 -9.65 31.04 -11.75
C GLU A 176 -9.67 30.56 -10.29
N GLU A 177 -10.83 30.34 -9.68
CA GLU A 177 -10.99 29.73 -8.35
C GLU A 177 -10.51 28.27 -8.41
N LYS A 178 -10.90 27.48 -9.42
CA LYS A 178 -10.35 26.14 -9.67
C LYS A 178 -8.85 26.18 -9.94
N SER A 179 -8.31 27.18 -10.64
CA SER A 179 -6.86 27.32 -10.85
C SER A 179 -6.15 27.71 -9.57
N LYS A 180 -6.77 28.48 -8.68
CA LYS A 180 -6.26 28.79 -7.34
C LYS A 180 -6.31 27.55 -6.45
N ASP A 181 -7.42 26.81 -6.45
CA ASP A 181 -7.56 25.53 -5.73
C ASP A 181 -6.61 24.48 -6.28
N PHE A 182 -6.42 24.42 -7.59
CA PHE A 182 -5.41 23.58 -8.25
C PHE A 182 -4.00 24.07 -7.94
N SER A 183 -3.78 25.37 -7.76
CA SER A 183 -2.47 25.88 -7.32
C SER A 183 -2.19 25.51 -5.87
N VAL A 184 -3.19 25.51 -4.99
CA VAL A 184 -3.06 25.12 -3.57
C VAL A 184 -2.90 23.61 -3.44
N THR A 185 -3.68 22.81 -4.18
CA THR A 185 -3.50 21.33 -4.22
C THR A 185 -2.24 20.92 -4.99
N SER A 186 -1.82 21.68 -6.01
CA SER A 186 -0.50 21.53 -6.60
C SER A 186 0.58 21.96 -5.62
N GLN A 187 0.35 22.92 -4.73
CA GLN A 187 1.30 23.30 -3.68
C GLN A 187 1.43 22.18 -2.64
N ASP A 188 0.35 21.45 -2.37
CA ASP A 188 0.36 20.21 -1.59
C ASP A 188 1.10 19.06 -2.31
N PHE A 189 1.11 19.06 -3.66
CA PHE A 189 1.90 18.12 -4.48
C PHE A 189 3.35 18.60 -4.75
N VAL A 190 3.63 19.90 -4.57
CA VAL A 190 4.93 20.58 -4.71
C VAL A 190 5.64 20.65 -3.35
N GLY A 191 5.37 19.67 -2.47
CA GLY A 191 6.19 19.40 -1.29
C GLY A 191 7.56 18.78 -1.59
N PHE A 192 7.80 18.35 -2.84
CA PHE A 192 9.13 17.91 -3.28
C PHE A 192 9.71 18.91 -4.27
N GLU A 193 10.77 19.61 -3.85
CA GLU A 193 11.66 20.29 -4.77
C GLU A 193 12.07 19.32 -5.89
N LYS A 194 12.26 19.79 -7.14
CA LYS A 194 12.74 18.94 -8.25
C LYS A 194 13.96 18.10 -7.87
N LYS A 195 14.85 18.67 -7.05
CA LYS A 195 16.02 17.98 -6.48
C LYS A 195 15.65 16.82 -5.55
N GLY A 196 14.60 16.97 -4.75
CA GLY A 196 14.06 15.90 -3.90
C GLY A 196 13.43 14.78 -4.72
N GLN A 197 12.71 15.11 -5.79
CA GLN A 197 12.17 14.09 -6.71
C GLN A 197 13.28 13.31 -7.42
N GLU A 198 14.33 14.01 -7.89
CA GLU A 198 15.50 13.37 -8.49
C GLU A 198 16.22 12.45 -7.49
N ALA A 199 16.36 12.86 -6.22
CA ALA A 199 16.95 12.02 -5.18
C ALA A 199 16.15 10.73 -4.92
N VAL A 200 14.82 10.83 -4.83
CA VAL A 200 13.94 9.66 -4.67
C VAL A 200 14.02 8.73 -5.87
N LEU A 201 14.03 9.28 -7.10
CA LEU A 201 14.18 8.47 -8.31
C LEU A 201 15.53 7.76 -8.36
N GLN A 202 16.60 8.40 -7.88
CA GLN A 202 17.92 7.80 -7.80
C GLN A 202 17.99 6.70 -6.72
N GLU A 203 17.35 6.91 -5.57
CA GLU A 203 17.21 5.90 -4.52
C GLU A 203 16.44 4.67 -5.01
N LEU A 204 15.32 4.88 -5.69
CA LEU A 204 14.54 3.81 -6.33
C LEU A 204 15.36 3.06 -7.37
N HIS A 205 16.12 3.78 -8.21
CA HIS A 205 17.01 3.15 -9.20
C HIS A 205 18.07 2.26 -8.52
N ASN A 206 18.67 2.73 -7.42
CA ASN A 206 19.65 1.95 -6.65
C ASN A 206 19.02 0.68 -6.07
N HIS A 207 17.82 0.79 -5.47
CA HIS A 207 17.13 -0.37 -4.90
C HIS A 207 16.73 -1.40 -5.96
N ILE A 208 16.22 -0.95 -7.11
CA ILE A 208 15.93 -1.80 -8.26
C ILE A 208 17.21 -2.52 -8.72
N GLY A 209 18.35 -1.82 -8.76
CA GLY A 209 19.64 -2.41 -9.09
C GLY A 209 20.10 -3.48 -8.09
N GLU A 210 19.88 -3.28 -6.79
CA GLU A 210 20.19 -4.29 -5.75
C GLU A 210 19.35 -5.57 -5.93
N VAL A 211 18.06 -5.42 -6.17
CA VAL A 211 17.14 -6.54 -6.44
C VAL A 211 17.56 -7.27 -7.72
N TYR A 212 17.86 -6.53 -8.79
CA TYR A 212 18.32 -7.11 -10.04
C TYR A 212 19.61 -7.92 -9.86
N ARG A 213 20.61 -7.38 -9.14
CA ARG A 213 21.86 -8.11 -8.84
C ARG A 213 21.62 -9.39 -8.04
N THR A 214 20.70 -9.36 -7.08
CA THR A 214 20.38 -10.52 -6.24
C THR A 214 19.62 -11.60 -7.02
N CYS A 215 18.64 -11.20 -7.84
CA CYS A 215 17.74 -12.12 -8.53
C CYS A 215 18.27 -12.63 -9.87
N ILE A 216 19.03 -11.81 -10.62
CA ILE A 216 19.42 -12.08 -12.01
C ILE A 216 20.94 -12.33 -12.15
N GLN A 217 21.76 -11.79 -11.25
CA GLN A 217 23.23 -11.98 -11.22
C GLN A 217 23.94 -11.63 -12.55
N LYS A 218 23.41 -10.65 -13.30
CA LYS A 218 24.04 -10.08 -14.51
C LYS A 218 24.62 -8.70 -14.19
N PRO A 219 25.65 -8.24 -14.93
CA PRO A 219 26.16 -6.88 -14.77
C PRO A 219 25.15 -5.84 -15.29
N ASP A 220 24.83 -4.84 -14.47
CA ASP A 220 23.78 -3.81 -14.66
C ASP A 220 24.12 -2.75 -15.72
N ALA A 221 24.91 -3.08 -16.76
CA ALA A 221 25.55 -2.09 -17.64
C ALA A 221 24.56 -1.07 -18.25
N SER A 222 24.53 0.14 -17.68
CA SER A 222 23.74 1.32 -18.10
C SER A 222 22.25 1.07 -18.37
N LEU A 223 21.65 0.05 -17.75
CA LEU A 223 20.23 -0.24 -17.94
C LEU A 223 19.36 0.77 -17.20
N SER A 224 18.31 1.25 -17.86
CA SER A 224 17.28 2.09 -17.24
C SER A 224 16.53 1.31 -16.15
N SER A 225 16.00 2.00 -15.12
CA SER A 225 15.16 1.38 -14.08
C SER A 225 14.04 0.53 -14.67
N LEU A 226 13.42 0.97 -15.78
CA LEU A 226 12.36 0.23 -16.46
C LEU A 226 12.86 -1.06 -17.10
N GLN A 227 14.08 -1.05 -17.66
CA GLN A 227 14.68 -2.24 -18.25
C GLN A 227 15.04 -3.27 -17.18
N LEU A 228 15.60 -2.81 -16.05
CA LEU A 228 15.89 -3.66 -14.89
C LEU A 228 14.60 -4.32 -14.36
N LEU A 229 13.53 -3.54 -14.20
CA LEU A 229 12.22 -4.05 -13.77
C LEU A 229 11.63 -5.06 -14.75
N SER A 230 11.73 -4.81 -16.06
CA SER A 230 11.22 -5.72 -17.09
C SER A 230 11.93 -7.08 -17.08
N GLU A 231 13.25 -7.10 -16.86
CA GLU A 231 13.99 -8.35 -16.72
C GLU A 231 13.63 -9.09 -15.41
N ILE A 232 13.46 -8.37 -14.30
CA ILE A 232 13.00 -8.93 -13.02
C ILE A 232 11.62 -9.58 -13.20
N GLU A 233 10.70 -8.86 -13.83
CA GLU A 233 9.34 -9.34 -14.11
C GLU A 233 9.37 -10.59 -14.99
N SER A 234 10.16 -10.57 -16.07
CA SER A 234 10.33 -11.73 -16.95
C SER A 234 10.86 -12.96 -16.19
N LYS A 235 11.83 -12.76 -15.28
CA LYS A 235 12.37 -13.83 -14.44
C LYS A 235 11.32 -14.34 -13.45
N MET A 236 10.55 -13.45 -12.83
CA MET A 236 9.47 -13.78 -11.90
C MET A 236 8.39 -14.61 -12.58
N ILE A 237 7.94 -14.20 -13.78
CA ILE A 237 6.97 -14.94 -14.58
C ILE A 237 7.49 -16.34 -14.91
N ALA A 238 8.74 -16.46 -15.35
CA ALA A 238 9.34 -17.76 -15.65
C ALA A 238 9.39 -18.69 -14.42
N LEU A 239 9.73 -18.15 -13.24
CA LEU A 239 9.73 -18.92 -11.99
C LEU A 239 8.32 -19.34 -11.57
N LEU A 240 7.34 -18.46 -11.70
CA LEU A 240 5.93 -18.78 -11.37
C LEU A 240 5.39 -19.88 -12.27
N GLN A 241 5.73 -19.86 -13.57
CA GLN A 241 5.37 -20.92 -14.49
C GLN A 241 6.08 -22.24 -14.16
N GLN A 242 7.35 -22.21 -13.78
CA GLN A 242 8.04 -23.41 -13.29
C GLN A 242 7.37 -23.96 -12.03
N ILE A 243 6.91 -23.11 -11.11
CA ILE A 243 6.22 -23.53 -9.90
C ILE A 243 4.86 -24.18 -10.22
N SER A 244 4.11 -23.64 -11.19
CA SER A 244 2.80 -24.20 -11.57
C SER A 244 2.92 -25.54 -12.30
N GLU A 245 4.03 -25.79 -13.00
CA GLU A 245 4.30 -27.05 -13.70
C GLU A 245 4.81 -28.18 -12.76
N LEU A 246 5.22 -27.86 -11.54
CA LEU A 246 5.76 -28.87 -10.61
C LEU A 246 4.66 -29.84 -10.13
N PRO A 247 4.91 -31.16 -10.15
CA PRO A 247 3.93 -32.14 -9.71
C PRO A 247 3.72 -32.07 -8.19
N GLU A 248 2.48 -31.78 -7.77
CA GLU A 248 2.12 -31.60 -6.35
C GLU A 248 2.55 -32.79 -5.46
N GLY A 249 2.46 -34.01 -5.96
CA GLY A 249 2.83 -35.22 -5.21
C GLY A 249 4.32 -35.24 -4.84
N ALA A 250 5.20 -34.84 -5.76
CA ALA A 250 6.64 -34.77 -5.50
C ALA A 250 6.97 -33.63 -4.53
N VAL A 251 6.29 -32.48 -4.65
CA VAL A 251 6.44 -31.34 -3.74
C VAL A 251 6.03 -31.71 -2.32
N LYS A 252 4.87 -32.35 -2.14
CA LYS A 252 4.38 -32.86 -0.84
C LYS A 252 5.35 -33.89 -0.25
N ALA A 253 5.87 -34.81 -1.06
CA ALA A 253 6.87 -35.79 -0.61
C ALA A 253 8.18 -35.13 -0.17
N ALA A 254 8.68 -34.14 -0.91
CA ALA A 254 9.88 -33.39 -0.57
C ALA A 254 9.71 -32.58 0.73
N LEU A 255 8.54 -31.96 0.94
CA LEU A 255 8.20 -31.28 2.19
C LEU A 255 8.17 -32.26 3.37
N HIS A 256 7.51 -33.41 3.23
CA HIS A 256 7.52 -34.44 4.26
C HIS A 256 8.91 -34.99 4.54
N ALA A 257 9.77 -35.15 3.53
CA ALA A 257 11.16 -35.56 3.70
C ALA A 257 11.98 -34.51 4.47
N ARG A 258 11.82 -33.22 4.14
CA ARG A 258 12.47 -32.10 4.84
C ARG A 258 12.03 -32.04 6.30
N GLU A 259 10.72 -32.14 6.54
CA GLU A 259 10.12 -32.17 7.87
C GLU A 259 10.59 -33.38 8.68
N ARG A 260 10.68 -34.57 8.05
CA ARG A 260 11.22 -35.77 8.69
C ARG A 260 12.68 -35.61 9.08
N LYS A 261 13.52 -35.04 8.20
CA LYS A 261 14.92 -34.75 8.49
C LYS A 261 15.04 -33.78 9.66
N HIS A 262 14.28 -32.68 9.65
CA HIS A 262 14.26 -31.72 10.75
C HIS A 262 13.87 -32.38 12.09
N ARG A 263 12.83 -33.23 12.10
CA ARG A 263 12.42 -33.98 13.30
C ARG A 263 13.51 -34.92 13.82
N LEU A 264 14.27 -35.55 12.93
CA LEU A 264 15.39 -36.41 13.32
C LEU A 264 16.52 -35.57 13.93
N ASP A 265 16.90 -34.47 13.29
CA ASP A 265 17.94 -33.56 13.78
C ASP A 265 17.59 -32.99 15.17
N VAL A 266 16.34 -32.59 15.38
CA VAL A 266 15.86 -32.10 16.70
C VAL A 266 15.93 -33.20 17.76
N LYS A 267 15.52 -34.44 17.43
CA LYS A 267 15.63 -35.59 18.35
C LYS A 267 17.08 -35.91 18.68
N GLU A 268 17.96 -35.84 17.70
CA GLU A 268 19.39 -36.11 17.87
C GLU A 268 20.05 -35.06 18.77
N ARG A 269 19.78 -33.77 18.54
CA ARG A 269 20.26 -32.68 19.42
C ARG A 269 19.80 -32.87 20.87
N ARG A 270 18.53 -33.19 21.10
CA ARG A 270 18.01 -33.48 22.46
C ARG A 270 18.72 -34.66 23.12
N ARG A 271 18.98 -35.74 22.35
CA ARG A 271 19.71 -36.90 22.86
C ARG A 271 21.15 -36.55 23.23
N GLN A 272 21.83 -35.76 22.38
CA GLN A 272 23.19 -35.30 22.64
C GLN A 272 23.26 -34.38 23.86
N GLU A 273 22.30 -33.48 24.05
CA GLU A 273 22.21 -32.62 25.23
C GLU A 273 22.01 -33.45 26.52
N GLN A 274 21.12 -34.45 26.49
CA GLN A 274 20.92 -35.36 27.62
C GLN A 274 22.17 -36.18 27.93
N GLN A 275 22.86 -36.68 26.91
CA GLN A 275 24.14 -37.39 27.06
C GLN A 275 25.20 -36.49 27.69
N LYS A 276 25.40 -35.28 27.15
CA LYS A 276 26.33 -34.29 27.73
C LYS A 276 25.99 -33.97 29.18
N HIS A 277 24.70 -33.81 29.49
CA HIS A 277 24.27 -33.54 30.87
C HIS A 277 24.55 -34.74 31.79
N GLN A 278 24.31 -35.97 31.34
CA GLN A 278 24.63 -37.19 32.10
C GLN A 278 26.14 -37.37 32.28
N GLU A 279 26.93 -37.16 31.22
CA GLU A 279 28.39 -37.19 31.26
C GLU A 279 28.96 -36.13 32.20
N GLU A 280 28.42 -34.90 32.18
CA GLU A 280 28.84 -33.83 33.08
C GLU A 280 28.53 -34.18 34.55
N ARG A 281 27.34 -34.77 34.81
CA ARG A 281 27.00 -35.27 36.15
C ARG A 281 27.97 -36.35 36.61
N LEU A 282 28.23 -37.33 35.76
CA LEU A 282 29.17 -38.42 36.04
C LEU A 282 30.58 -37.88 36.31
N ARG A 283 31.04 -36.94 35.48
CA ARG A 283 32.32 -36.26 35.62
C ARG A 283 32.43 -35.53 36.96
N LYS A 284 31.42 -34.74 37.36
CA LYS A 284 31.41 -34.05 38.65
C LYS A 284 31.40 -35.04 39.83
N THR A 285 30.70 -36.18 39.73
CA THR A 285 30.76 -37.22 40.78
C THR A 285 32.12 -37.88 40.86
N LEU A 286 32.76 -38.20 39.73
CA LEU A 286 34.10 -38.77 39.69
C LEU A 286 35.14 -37.79 40.24
N GLU A 287 35.06 -36.51 39.87
CA GLU A 287 35.94 -35.46 40.36
C GLU A 287 35.79 -35.27 41.89
N ARG A 288 34.56 -35.30 42.41
CA ARG A 288 34.31 -35.28 43.87
C ARG A 288 34.86 -36.51 44.58
N ALA A 289 34.82 -37.69 43.94
CA ALA A 289 35.36 -38.92 44.51
C ALA A 289 36.89 -38.95 44.49
N GLN A 290 37.52 -38.31 43.50
CA GLN A 290 38.98 -38.19 43.37
C GLN A 290 39.57 -37.04 44.18
N ALA A 291 38.77 -36.04 44.54
CA ALA A 291 39.23 -34.91 45.35
C ALA A 291 39.73 -35.39 46.72
N GLU A 292 40.92 -34.93 47.10
CA GLU A 292 41.49 -35.25 48.41
C GLU A 292 40.55 -34.79 49.53
N PRO A 293 40.33 -35.63 50.57
CA PRO A 293 39.51 -35.25 51.71
C PRO A 293 39.98 -33.90 52.27
N LYS A 294 39.06 -32.94 52.39
CA LYS A 294 39.39 -31.65 53.04
C LYS A 294 39.90 -31.90 54.45
N MET A 295 41.16 -31.56 54.69
CA MET A 295 41.76 -31.62 56.02
C MET A 295 41.05 -30.62 56.93
N MET A 296 40.16 -31.13 57.78
CA MET A 296 39.47 -30.36 58.81
C MET A 296 40.51 -29.98 59.86
N HIS A 297 41.12 -28.81 59.69
CA HIS A 297 41.81 -28.17 60.79
C HIS A 297 40.73 -27.82 61.81
N GLY A 298 40.79 -28.44 62.99
CA GLY A 298 39.80 -28.23 64.05
C GLY A 298 39.63 -26.74 64.39
N ARG A 299 38.64 -26.42 65.24
CA ARG A 299 38.49 -25.03 65.73
C ARG A 299 39.83 -24.54 66.29
N LYS A 300 40.28 -23.38 65.80
CA LYS A 300 41.50 -22.72 66.25
C LYS A 300 41.46 -22.61 67.78
N ILE A 301 42.46 -23.15 68.48
CA ILE A 301 42.54 -23.09 69.94
C ILE A 301 42.59 -21.61 70.34
N VAL A 302 41.60 -21.19 71.13
CA VAL A 302 41.55 -19.85 71.72
C VAL A 302 42.28 -19.92 73.06
N ALA A 303 43.32 -19.11 73.25
CA ALA A 303 44.01 -19.02 74.53
C ALA A 303 43.04 -18.49 75.61
N ARG A 304 43.05 -19.10 76.79
CA ARG A 304 42.25 -18.63 77.94
C ARG A 304 42.91 -17.39 78.55
N SER A 305 42.10 -16.55 79.21
CA SER A 305 42.56 -15.34 79.91
C SER A 305 43.69 -15.65 80.90
N GLU A 306 44.68 -14.76 80.97
CA GLU A 306 45.76 -14.84 81.95
C GLU A 306 45.21 -14.76 83.38
N PRO A 307 45.72 -15.57 84.33
CA PRO A 307 45.24 -15.57 85.70
C PRO A 307 45.45 -14.21 86.38
N PRO A 308 44.59 -13.84 87.35
CA PRO A 308 44.66 -12.54 88.03
C PRO A 308 46.00 -12.34 88.73
N LYS A 309 46.58 -11.13 88.62
CA LYS A 309 47.81 -10.78 89.33
C LYS A 309 47.48 -10.51 90.80
N MET A 310 48.07 -11.29 91.70
CA MET A 310 47.94 -11.17 93.16
C MET A 310 48.37 -9.77 93.64
N SER A 311 47.63 -9.22 94.60
CA SER A 311 47.90 -7.89 95.17
C SER A 311 48.94 -7.98 96.30
N LYS A 312 49.54 -6.84 96.70
CA LYS A 312 50.58 -6.80 97.74
C LYS A 312 50.05 -7.18 99.13
N ASP A 313 48.75 -7.09 99.37
CA ASP A 313 48.14 -7.47 100.65
C ASP A 313 48.04 -9.00 100.77
N ASP A 314 47.80 -9.72 99.66
CA ASP A 314 47.81 -11.19 99.62
C ASP A 314 49.22 -11.78 99.90
N SER A 315 50.28 -10.97 99.74
CA SER A 315 51.66 -11.36 100.06
C SER A 315 51.92 -11.43 101.56
N LYS A 316 51.25 -10.60 102.36
CA LYS A 316 51.40 -10.63 103.83
C LYS A 316 50.71 -11.85 104.42
N ASP A 317 49.55 -12.20 103.87
CA ASP A 317 48.80 -13.39 104.28
C ASP A 317 49.57 -14.68 103.95
N LEU A 318 50.27 -14.71 102.80
CA LEU A 318 51.19 -15.80 102.46
C LEU A 318 52.42 -15.86 103.38
N GLU A 319 52.95 -14.72 103.81
CA GLU A 319 54.12 -14.66 104.70
C GLU A 319 53.74 -15.02 106.15
N ALA A 320 52.51 -14.71 106.57
CA ALA A 320 51.93 -15.17 107.83
C ALA A 320 51.69 -16.69 107.81
N LEU A 321 51.12 -17.23 106.72
CA LEU A 321 50.95 -18.67 106.52
C LEU A 321 52.29 -19.42 106.47
N ALA A 322 53.32 -18.84 105.84
CA ALA A 322 54.66 -19.42 105.81
C ALA A 322 55.33 -19.43 107.20
N LYS A 323 55.11 -18.39 108.01
CA LYS A 323 55.54 -18.37 109.41
C LYS A 323 54.80 -19.37 110.28
N GLU A 324 53.48 -19.51 110.12
CA GLU A 324 52.71 -20.56 110.79
C GLU A 324 53.19 -21.95 110.37
N GLU A 325 53.48 -22.18 109.08
CA GLU A 325 54.06 -23.45 108.62
C GLU A 325 55.46 -23.69 109.19
N GLU A 326 56.31 -22.66 109.32
CA GLU A 326 57.62 -22.80 109.98
C GLU A 326 57.50 -23.06 111.47
N GLU A 327 56.62 -22.35 112.18
CA GLU A 327 56.35 -22.59 113.61
C GLU A 327 55.79 -24.00 113.84
N MET A 328 54.87 -24.45 112.99
CA MET A 328 54.34 -25.82 113.01
C MET A 328 55.41 -26.86 112.67
N ARG A 329 56.35 -26.55 111.77
CA ARG A 329 57.48 -27.42 111.44
C ARG A 329 58.53 -27.47 112.56
N VAL A 330 58.64 -26.45 113.40
CA VAL A 330 59.50 -26.45 114.60
C VAL A 330 58.82 -27.09 115.82
N LEU A 331 57.50 -26.97 115.95
CA LEU A 331 56.74 -27.54 117.08
C LEU A 331 56.38 -29.03 116.90
N PHE A 332 56.22 -29.50 115.66
CA PHE A 332 55.77 -30.86 115.34
C PHE A 332 56.69 -31.61 114.36
N GLY A 333 57.91 -31.12 114.12
CA GLY A 333 58.92 -31.71 113.23
C GLY A 333 60.18 -32.14 113.96
#